data_AF-A0A1C5S201-F1
#
_entry.id   AF-A0A1C5S201-F1
#
_cell.length_a   1.000
_cell.length_b   1.000
_cell.length_c   1.000
_cell.angle_alpha   90.00
_cell.angle_beta   90.00
_cell.angle_gamma   90.00
#
_symmetry.space_group_name_H-M   'P 1'
#
loop_
_entity.id
_entity.type
_entity.pdbx_description
1 polymer ?
#
loop_
_entity_poly.entity_id
_entity_poly.type
_entity_poly.pdbx_seq_one_letter_code
_entity_poly.pdbx_strand_id
1 'polypeptide(L)' 'MVYLLRCYKTEELEGDTVKIRKTRPVIASEIGISIKTLNRSVKQLCREQQISTDKGKITINKRQFQALSALAQRENLY' A
#
# COMPACT_ATOMS: atom_id res chain seq x y z
N MET A 1 3.99 2.60 5.36
CA MET A 1 4.17 2.76 3.89
C MET A 1 5.19 1.78 3.31
N VAL A 2 6.37 1.58 3.91
CA VAL A 2 7.43 0.64 3.44
C VAL A 2 6.91 -0.78 3.13
N TYR A 3 5.99 -1.30 3.94
CA TYR A 3 5.40 -2.62 3.71
C TYR A 3 4.66 -2.75 2.37
N LEU A 4 3.94 -1.70 1.93
CA LEU A 4 3.21 -1.73 0.65
C LEU A 4 4.16 -1.75 -0.54
N LEU A 5 5.29 -1.04 -0.45
CA LEU A 5 6.36 -1.10 -1.45
C LEU A 5 6.99 -2.49 -1.51
N ARG A 6 7.17 -3.14 -0.35
CA ARG A 6 7.63 -4.53 -0.29
C ARG A 6 6.65 -5.49 -0.94
N CYS A 7 5.34 -5.38 -0.63
CA CYS A 7 4.31 -6.17 -1.30
C CYS A 7 4.33 -5.95 -2.82
N TYR A 8 4.47 -4.71 -3.28
CA TYR A 8 4.57 -4.41 -4.72
C TYR A 8 5.77 -5.07 -5.39
N LYS A 9 6.92 -5.14 -4.71
CA LYS A 9 8.13 -5.81 -5.24
C LYS A 9 8.05 -7.35 -5.21
N THR A 10 7.18 -7.91 -4.37
CA THR A 10 7.16 -9.36 -4.09
C THR A 10 5.97 -10.06 -4.73
N GLU A 11 4.88 -9.34 -5.00
CA GLU A 11 3.67 -9.89 -5.62
C GLU A 11 3.70 -9.77 -7.15
N GLU A 12 3.16 -10.78 -7.85
CA GLU A 12 3.04 -10.76 -9.30
C GLU A 12 2.12 -9.63 -9.78
N LEU A 13 2.59 -8.94 -10.82
CA LEU A 13 1.84 -7.92 -11.54
C LEU A 13 0.70 -8.59 -12.32
N GLU A 14 -0.54 -8.29 -11.96
CA GLU A 14 -1.70 -8.70 -12.74
C GLU A 14 -1.98 -7.58 -13.76
N GLY A 15 -1.23 -7.61 -14.87
CA GLY A 15 -1.18 -6.52 -15.85
C GLY A 15 -0.44 -5.28 -15.31
N ASP A 16 -1.07 -4.10 -15.36
CA ASP A 16 -0.49 -2.82 -14.89
C ASP A 16 -0.75 -2.53 -13.40
N THR A 17 -1.39 -3.45 -12.68
CA THR A 17 -1.80 -3.25 -11.28
C THR A 17 -1.33 -4.41 -10.41
N VAL A 18 -0.72 -4.09 -9.26
CA VAL A 18 -0.46 -5.09 -8.20
C VAL A 18 -1.65 -5.12 -7.26
N LYS A 19 -2.19 -6.32 -7.06
CA LYS A 19 -3.28 -6.57 -6.13
C LYS A 19 -2.74 -7.27 -4.89
N ILE A 20 -2.67 -6.55 -3.78
CA ILE A 20 -2.24 -7.13 -2.50
C ILE A 20 -3.28 -8.15 -2.07
N ARG A 21 -2.90 -9.43 -2.09
CA ARG A 21 -3.82 -10.54 -1.75
C ARG A 21 -4.13 -10.61 -0.25
N LYS A 22 -3.34 -9.94 0.58
CA LYS A 22 -3.51 -9.87 2.04
C LYS A 22 -4.60 -8.90 2.47
N THR A 23 -5.33 -9.26 3.52
CA THR A 23 -6.36 -8.40 4.11
C THR A 23 -5.75 -7.37 5.06
N ARG A 24 -6.46 -6.26 5.30
CA ARG A 24 -6.01 -5.19 6.20
C ARG A 24 -5.62 -5.68 7.61
N PRO A 25 -6.34 -6.61 8.27
CA PRO A 25 -5.93 -7.14 9.57
C PRO A 25 -4.57 -7.87 9.53
N VAL A 26 -4.32 -8.65 8.48
CA VAL A 26 -3.04 -9.36 8.29
C VAL A 26 -1.91 -8.37 8.13
N ILE A 27 -2.11 -7.35 7.28
CA ILE A 27 -1.13 -6.27 7.06
C ILE A 27 -0.86 -5.52 8.38
N ALA A 28 -1.89 -5.21 9.15
CA ALA A 28 -1.76 -4.53 10.44
C ALA A 28 -0.93 -5.36 11.43
N SER A 29 -1.18 -6.68 11.47
CA SER A 29 -0.43 -7.62 12.30
C SER A 29 1.03 -7.73 11.88
N GLU A 30 1.31 -7.78 10.57
CA GLU A 30 2.68 -7.90 10.06
C GLU A 30 3.51 -6.63 10.28
N ILE A 31 2.88 -5.46 10.25
CA ILE A 31 3.53 -4.17 10.50
C ILE A 31 3.59 -3.86 12.01
N GLY A 32 2.83 -4.58 12.84
CA GLY A 32 2.74 -4.32 14.28
C GLY A 32 1.98 -3.04 14.64
N ILE A 33 1.00 -2.64 13.81
CA ILE A 33 0.16 -1.45 14.05
C ILE A 33 -1.29 -1.84 14.28
N SER A 34 -2.05 -0.96 14.95
CA SER A 34 -3.48 -1.18 15.10
C SER A 34 -4.20 -1.13 13.74
N ILE A 35 -5.25 -1.94 13.59
CA ILE A 35 -6.13 -1.91 12.40
C ILE A 35 -6.71 -0.51 12.19
N LYS A 36 -7.01 0.24 13.27
CA LYS A 36 -7.50 1.63 13.19
C LYS A 36 -6.44 2.55 12.57
N THR A 37 -5.17 2.42 12.96
CA THR A 37 -4.06 3.18 12.39
C THR A 37 -3.88 2.84 10.92
N LEU A 38 -3.87 1.54 10.57
CA LEU A 38 -3.78 1.12 9.18
C LEU A 38 -4.93 1.68 8.34
N ASN A 39 -6.17 1.62 8.84
CA ASN A 39 -7.34 2.16 8.14
C ASN A 39 -7.25 3.66 7.93
N ARG A 40 -6.71 4.42 8.89
CA ARG A 40 -6.47 5.87 8.72
C ARG A 40 -5.43 6.12 7.64
N SER A 41 -4.30 5.42 7.67
CA SER A 41 -3.26 5.54 6.65
C SER A 41 -3.78 5.14 5.26
N VAL A 42 -4.54 4.04 5.14
CA VAL A 42 -5.14 3.61 3.87
C VAL A 42 -6.12 4.66 3.33
N LYS A 43 -6.97 5.25 4.19
CA LYS A 43 -7.87 6.33 3.78
C LYS A 43 -7.10 7.56 3.29
N GLN A 44 -6.02 7.92 3.96
CA GLN A 44 -5.17 9.04 3.57
C GLN A 44 -4.48 8.77 2.22
N LEU A 45 -3.86 7.59 2.07
CA LEU A 45 -3.22 7.16 0.83
C LEU A 45 -4.20 7.10 -0.36
N CYS A 46 -5.45 6.68 -0.13
CA CYS A 46 -6.50 6.75 -1.16
C CYS A 46 -6.86 8.19 -1.53
N ARG A 47 -6.94 9.10 -0.55
CA ARG A 47 -7.21 10.54 -0.82
C ARG A 47 -6.08 11.18 -1.63
N GLU A 48 -4.84 10.80 -1.33
CA GLU A 48 -3.66 11.26 -2.05
C GLU A 48 -3.45 10.53 -3.39
N GLN A 49 -4.41 9.70 -3.81
CA GLN A 49 -4.37 8.91 -5.05
C GLN A 49 -3.12 8.02 -5.18
N GLN A 50 -2.56 7.55 -4.07
CA GLN A 50 -1.37 6.70 -4.04
C GLN A 50 -1.69 5.21 -3.98
N ILE A 51 -2.91 4.85 -3.55
CA ILE A 51 -3.41 3.48 -3.58
C ILE A 51 -4.89 3.48 -3.94
N SER A 52 -5.34 2.37 -4.50
CA SER A 52 -6.75 2.05 -4.71
C SER A 52 -7.16 0.89 -3.81
N THR A 53 -8.47 0.72 -3.63
CA THR A 53 -9.00 -0.46 -2.96
C THR A 53 -10.08 -1.12 -3.81
N ASP A 54 -9.86 -2.37 -4.18
CA ASP A 54 -10.80 -3.20 -4.95
C ASP A 54 -11.35 -4.33 -4.05
N LYS A 55 -12.67 -4.41 -3.90
CA LYS A 55 -13.35 -5.43 -3.07
C LYS A 55 -12.75 -5.59 -1.66
N GLY A 56 -12.32 -4.48 -1.06
CA GLY A 56 -11.70 -4.45 0.27
C GLY A 56 -10.21 -4.82 0.33
N LYS A 57 -9.61 -5.20 -0.80
CA LYS A 57 -8.16 -5.42 -0.97
C LYS A 57 -7.49 -4.14 -1.45
N ILE A 58 -6.19 -3.99 -1.18
CA ILE A 58 -5.41 -2.84 -1.64
C ILE A 58 -4.87 -3.18 -3.04
N THR A 59 -5.10 -2.27 -3.98
CA THR A 59 -4.58 -2.34 -5.35
C THR A 59 -3.71 -1.13 -5.62
N ILE A 60 -2.58 -1.33 -6.30
CA ILE A 60 -1.61 -0.30 -6.59
C ILE A 60 -1.23 -0.40 -8.06
N ASN A 61 -1.53 0.62 -8.85
CA ASN A 61 -1.07 0.71 -10.23
C ASN A 61 0.35 1.31 -10.32
N LYS A 62 0.97 1.27 -11.50
CA LYS A 62 2.33 1.78 -11.70
C LYS A 62 2.50 3.27 -11.35
N ARG A 63 1.53 4.13 -11.68
CA ARG A 63 1.56 5.58 -11.38
C ARG A 63 1.47 5.84 -9.87
N GLN A 64 0.57 5.11 -9.22
CA GLN A 64 0.36 5.09 -7.78
C GLN A 64 1.61 4.64 -7.03
N PHE A 65 2.26 3.58 -7.51
CA PHE A 65 3.52 3.11 -6.98
C PHE A 65 4.64 4.16 -7.08
N GLN A 66 4.76 4.85 -8.22
CA GLN A 66 5.74 5.93 -8.36
C GLN A 66 5.50 7.05 -7.35
N ALA A 67 4.26 7.49 -7.17
CA ALA A 67 3.91 8.50 -6.17
C ALA A 67 4.22 8.03 -4.74
N LEU A 68 3.87 6.78 -4.41
CA LEU A 68 4.15 6.18 -3.11
C LEU A 68 5.66 6.04 -2.85
N SER A 69 6.44 5.65 -3.87
CA SER A 69 7.89 5.52 -3.79
C SER A 69 8.56 6.88 -3.60
N ALA A 70 8.09 7.91 -4.30
CA ALA A 70 8.58 9.27 -4.13
C ALA A 70 8.29 9.81 -2.72
N LEU A 71 7.12 9.49 -2.15
CA LEU A 71 6.77 9.89 -0.79
C LEU A 71 7.62 9.16 0.25
N ALA A 72 7.86 7.86 0.06
CA ALA A 72 8.75 7.09 0.93
C ALA A 72 10.21 7.58 0.89
N GLN A 73 10.70 8.05 -0.27
CA GLN A 73 12.00 8.71 -0.38
C GLN A 73 12.02 10.05 0.34
N ARG A 74 10.93 10.82 0.27
CA ARG A 74 10.80 12.13 0.93
C ARG A 74 10.75 12.02 2.46
N GLU A 75 10.22 10.93 3.00
CA GLU A 75 10.21 10.68 4.45
C GLU A 75 11.52 10.05 4.99
N ASN A 76 12.56 9.90 4.15
CA ASN A 76 13.89 9.43 4.57
C ASN A 76 13.84 8.08 5.33
N LEU A 77 13.01 7.16 4.85
CA LEU A 77 12.88 5.79 5.37
C LEU A 77 13.91 4.81 4.76
N TYR A 78 15.05 5.32 4.28
CA TYR A 78 16.14 4.57 3.68
C TYR A 78 17.48 4.94 4.30
#